data_AF-A0A9Q0TJN8-F1
#
_entry.id   AF-A0A9Q0TJN8-F1
#
_cell.length_a   1.000
_cell.length_b   1.000
_cell.length_c   1.000
_cell.angle_alpha   90.00
_cell.angle_beta   90.00
_cell.angle_gamma   90.00
#
_symmetry.space_group_name_H-M   'P 1'
#
loop_
_entity.id
_entity.type
_entity.pdbx_description
1 polymer ?
#
loop_
_entity_poly.entity_id
_entity_poly.type
_entity_poly.pdbx_seq_one_letter_code
_entity_poly.pdbx_strand_id
1 'polypeptide(L)'
;MSNGRSLEQKRLHQIWLISWLRQTYMKWHLQFSLKFWNGSGLNRELERVFSAMSLKCCPNKPGSSSTRMHGLLLTSSKEEIVVHGSTDMGPTSQNYQGNAQWETLELYLEKYRTFQSGLPATVAETLLRTDPQIELPLWLVHMFKESRRDRTWGMAGQVSNPASLFQLYVDYGRFTEATNLLLEYTESFASVRPSDLINRKKPFAAWFPYTTIERLWCQLEELSNLGHMVDHYRKLKSLLHGALQNHLKQVKVDSEDALSAAAC
;
A
#
# COMPACT_ATOMS: atom_id res chain seq x y z
N MET A 1 -8.90 0.20 67.13
CA MET A 1 -9.21 -0.24 65.74
C MET A 1 -8.41 0.55 64.67
N SER A 2 -7.07 0.64 64.80
CA SER A 2 -6.25 1.48 63.87
C SER A 2 -5.23 0.70 63.02
N ASN A 3 -4.85 -0.53 63.41
CA ASN A 3 -3.79 -1.28 62.71
C ASN A 3 -4.24 -1.98 61.40
N GLY A 4 -5.54 -2.20 61.18
CA GLY A 4 -6.03 -2.88 59.98
C GLY A 4 -5.90 -2.05 58.69
N ARG A 5 -6.16 -0.74 58.77
CA ARG A 5 -6.13 0.17 57.60
C ARG A 5 -4.72 0.37 57.03
N SER A 6 -3.69 0.30 57.86
CA SER A 6 -2.29 0.44 57.42
C SER A 6 -1.81 -0.76 56.59
N LEU A 7 -2.28 -1.97 56.90
CA LEU A 7 -1.87 -3.19 56.20
C LEU A 7 -2.54 -3.30 54.83
N GLU A 8 -3.82 -2.94 54.74
CA GLU A 8 -4.59 -2.87 53.49
C GLU A 8 -3.95 -1.89 52.50
N GLN A 9 -3.55 -0.72 52.99
CA GLN A 9 -2.99 0.35 52.17
C GLN A 9 -1.58 0.01 51.65
N LYS A 10 -0.78 -0.73 52.44
CA LYS A 10 0.51 -1.28 51.99
C LYS A 10 0.34 -2.37 50.92
N ARG A 11 -0.69 -3.21 51.02
CA ARG A 11 -1.00 -4.23 49.99
C ARG A 11 -1.45 -3.60 48.68
N LEU A 12 -2.33 -2.60 48.74
CA LEU A 12 -2.76 -1.87 47.55
C LEU A 12 -1.60 -1.16 46.86
N HIS A 13 -0.69 -0.56 47.64
CA HIS A 13 0.49 0.10 47.09
C HIS A 13 1.45 -0.89 46.41
N GLN A 14 1.65 -2.09 46.98
CA GLN A 14 2.44 -3.15 46.33
C GLN A 14 1.79 -3.66 45.04
N ILE A 15 0.48 -3.88 45.03
CA ILE A 15 -0.24 -4.31 43.83
C ILE A 15 -0.13 -3.24 42.73
N TRP A 16 -0.22 -1.96 43.11
CA TRP A 16 -0.05 -0.85 42.18
C TRP A 16 1.37 -0.79 41.62
N LEU A 17 2.40 -0.98 42.46
CA LEU A 17 3.80 -1.03 42.05
C LEU A 17 4.11 -2.21 41.11
N ILE A 18 3.59 -3.39 41.39
CA ILE A 18 3.77 -4.58 40.55
C ILE A 18 3.06 -4.39 39.19
N SER A 19 1.85 -3.84 39.20
CA SER A 19 1.12 -3.51 37.98
C SER A 19 1.88 -2.48 37.14
N TRP A 20 2.38 -1.43 37.79
CA TRP A 20 3.16 -0.36 37.15
C TRP A 20 4.50 -0.87 36.59
N LEU A 21 5.23 -1.72 37.32
CA LEU A 21 6.47 -2.35 36.85
C LEU A 21 6.21 -3.30 35.69
N ARG A 22 5.13 -4.07 35.72
CA ARG A 22 4.77 -4.98 34.62
C ARG A 22 4.35 -4.21 33.37
N GLN A 23 3.61 -3.12 33.52
CA GLN A 23 3.19 -2.25 32.40
C GLN A 23 4.40 -1.54 31.76
N THR A 24 5.32 -1.03 32.58
CA THR A 24 6.53 -0.33 32.11
C THR A 24 7.53 -1.28 31.48
N TYR A 25 7.74 -2.48 32.06
CA TYR A 25 8.59 -3.52 31.50
C TYR A 25 8.07 -4.03 30.16
N MET A 26 6.76 -4.31 30.04
CA MET A 26 6.16 -4.72 28.76
C MET A 26 6.29 -3.62 27.70
N LYS A 27 6.10 -2.35 28.09
CA LYS A 27 6.27 -1.20 27.19
C LYS A 27 7.72 -1.03 26.72
N TRP A 28 8.69 -1.20 27.62
CA TRP A 28 10.13 -1.19 27.30
C TRP A 28 10.54 -2.37 26.41
N HIS A 29 10.07 -3.57 26.70
CA HIS A 29 10.39 -4.77 25.93
C HIS A 29 9.83 -4.68 24.50
N LEU A 30 8.60 -4.17 24.33
CA LEU A 30 8.00 -3.91 23.02
C LEU A 30 8.79 -2.83 22.26
N GLN A 31 9.13 -1.71 22.89
CA GLN A 31 9.86 -0.62 22.25
C GLN A 31 11.31 -1.01 21.88
N PHE A 32 11.97 -1.78 22.73
CA PHE A 32 13.31 -2.30 22.47
C PHE A 32 13.30 -3.34 21.36
N SER A 33 12.32 -4.25 21.35
CA SER A 33 12.13 -5.20 20.24
C SER A 33 11.83 -4.47 18.93
N LEU A 34 10.96 -3.47 18.91
CA LEU A 34 10.69 -2.71 17.69
C LEU A 34 11.91 -1.95 17.13
N LYS A 35 12.74 -1.37 18.02
CA LYS A 35 13.94 -0.62 17.63
C LYS A 35 15.13 -1.51 17.29
N PHE A 36 15.31 -2.63 17.99
CA PHE A 36 16.38 -3.59 17.72
C PHE A 36 16.21 -4.26 16.36
N TRP A 37 14.96 -4.42 15.91
CA TRP A 37 14.66 -5.07 14.65
C TRP A 37 14.79 -4.11 13.47
N ASN A 38 14.38 -2.84 13.61
CA ASN A 38 14.54 -1.81 12.56
C ASN A 38 16.01 -1.67 12.11
N GLY A 39 16.31 -2.16 10.89
CA GLY A 39 17.65 -2.11 10.30
C GLY A 39 18.59 -3.25 10.69
N SER A 40 18.10 -4.26 11.42
CA SER A 40 18.88 -5.46 11.75
C SER A 40 19.18 -6.31 10.51
N GLY A 41 20.24 -7.12 10.57
CA GLY A 41 20.54 -8.09 9.50
C GLY A 41 19.36 -9.04 9.22
N LEU A 42 18.58 -9.38 10.24
CA LEU A 42 17.39 -10.22 10.14
C LEU A 42 16.25 -9.53 9.37
N ASN A 43 16.09 -8.21 9.47
CA ASN A 43 15.15 -7.46 8.63
C ASN A 43 15.49 -7.59 7.15
N ARG A 44 16.75 -7.36 6.81
CA ARG A 44 17.22 -7.49 5.44
C ARG A 44 17.06 -8.92 4.90
N GLU A 45 17.27 -9.95 5.73
CA GLU A 45 17.02 -11.33 5.30
C GLU A 45 15.54 -11.59 5.08
N LEU A 46 14.66 -11.06 5.92
CA LEU A 46 13.22 -11.24 5.74
C LEU A 46 12.73 -10.55 4.46
N GLU A 47 13.15 -9.31 4.22
CA GLU A 47 12.90 -8.60 2.96
C GLU A 47 13.39 -9.39 1.74
N ARG A 48 14.58 -10.00 1.80
CA ARG A 48 15.09 -10.88 0.73
C ARG A 48 14.26 -12.13 0.52
N VAL A 49 13.85 -12.80 1.59
CA VAL A 49 13.01 -14.01 1.50
C VAL A 49 11.66 -13.67 0.88
N PHE A 50 11.01 -12.61 1.33
CA PHE A 50 9.74 -12.16 0.77
C PHE A 50 9.88 -11.68 -0.68
N SER A 51 10.99 -11.03 -1.03
CA SER A 51 11.31 -10.70 -2.43
C SER A 51 11.40 -11.98 -3.27
N ALA A 52 12.14 -12.99 -2.81
CA ALA A 52 12.28 -14.26 -3.50
C ALA A 52 10.96 -15.04 -3.62
N MET A 53 10.08 -14.96 -2.62
CA MET A 53 8.73 -15.53 -2.69
C MET A 53 7.85 -14.79 -3.69
N SER A 54 7.93 -13.45 -3.72
CA SER A 54 7.18 -12.61 -4.65
C SER A 54 7.58 -12.88 -6.09
N LEU A 55 8.88 -13.09 -6.37
CA LEU A 55 9.38 -13.45 -7.68
C LEU A 55 8.78 -14.76 -8.22
N LYS A 56 8.42 -15.69 -7.33
CA LYS A 56 7.77 -16.95 -7.75
C LYS A 56 6.33 -16.72 -8.21
N CYS A 57 5.67 -15.67 -7.73
CA CYS A 57 4.29 -15.33 -8.09
C CYS A 57 4.19 -14.69 -9.48
N CYS A 58 5.31 -14.20 -10.02
CA CYS A 58 5.38 -13.70 -11.38
C CYS A 58 5.51 -14.90 -12.35
N PRO A 59 4.75 -14.93 -13.45
CA PRO A 59 4.90 -15.97 -14.46
C PRO A 59 6.36 -15.96 -14.95
N ASN A 60 7.05 -17.09 -14.81
CA ASN A 60 8.43 -17.24 -15.29
C ASN A 60 8.47 -16.77 -16.74
N LYS A 61 9.20 -15.69 -17.06
CA LYS A 61 9.59 -15.41 -18.42
C LYS A 61 10.63 -16.47 -18.79
N PRO A 62 10.33 -17.46 -19.65
CA PRO A 62 11.35 -18.41 -20.06
C PRO A 62 12.35 -17.66 -20.92
N GLY A 63 13.56 -17.45 -20.40
CA GLY A 63 14.76 -17.26 -21.20
C GLY A 63 14.85 -15.97 -22.03
N SER A 64 15.89 -15.20 -21.72
CA SER A 64 16.64 -14.44 -22.71
C SER A 64 16.76 -15.21 -24.04
N SER A 65 16.18 -14.68 -25.11
CA SER A 65 16.81 -14.73 -26.43
C SER A 65 16.61 -13.41 -27.15
N SER A 66 17.72 -12.93 -27.67
CA SER A 66 17.88 -11.74 -28.50
C SER A 66 16.92 -11.73 -29.69
N THR A 67 16.58 -10.52 -30.13
CA THR A 67 16.06 -10.17 -31.46
C THR A 67 14.79 -10.87 -31.96
N ARG A 68 13.67 -10.14 -31.90
CA ARG A 68 12.86 -9.90 -33.11
C ARG A 68 11.99 -8.66 -32.96
N MET A 69 12.47 -7.58 -33.60
CA MET A 69 11.60 -6.63 -34.28
C MET A 69 10.78 -7.36 -35.37
N HIS A 70 9.84 -6.62 -35.95
CA HIS A 70 8.77 -7.00 -36.90
C HIS A 70 7.46 -7.29 -36.15
N GLY A 71 6.52 -6.35 -36.01
CA GLY A 71 6.15 -5.29 -36.94
C GLY A 71 5.26 -5.84 -38.05
N LEU A 72 3.95 -5.84 -37.80
CA LEU A 72 2.81 -5.72 -38.73
C LEU A 72 2.68 -6.75 -39.88
N LEU A 73 1.54 -7.46 -39.93
CA LEU A 73 0.44 -7.22 -40.91
C LEU A 73 -0.46 -8.46 -41.07
N LEU A 74 -1.76 -8.19 -41.12
CA LEU A 74 -2.84 -9.06 -41.55
C LEU A 74 -2.70 -9.43 -43.04
N THR A 75 -2.88 -10.71 -43.39
CA THR A 75 -3.46 -11.25 -44.65
C THR A 75 -3.67 -12.76 -44.39
N SER A 76 -4.89 -13.32 -44.31
CA SER A 76 -5.84 -13.70 -45.38
C SER A 76 -5.26 -14.56 -46.51
N SER A 77 -5.43 -15.89 -46.48
CA SER A 77 -6.26 -16.66 -47.45
C SER A 77 -6.29 -18.17 -47.14
N LYS A 78 -7.24 -18.84 -47.79
CA LYS A 78 -7.89 -20.14 -47.59
C LYS A 78 -7.16 -21.32 -48.28
N GLU A 79 -7.21 -22.54 -47.72
CA GLU A 79 -7.84 -23.77 -48.26
C GLU A 79 -7.41 -25.05 -47.47
N GLU A 80 -8.19 -26.11 -47.67
CA GLU A 80 -8.56 -27.31 -46.89
C GLU A 80 -7.57 -28.48 -46.60
N ILE A 81 -7.88 -29.17 -45.47
CA ILE A 81 -7.98 -30.63 -45.19
C ILE A 81 -6.71 -31.52 -45.23
N VAL A 82 -6.38 -32.17 -44.08
CA VAL A 82 -6.58 -33.62 -43.77
C VAL A 82 -6.19 -33.89 -42.31
N VAL A 83 -7.06 -34.64 -41.63
CA VAL A 83 -7.03 -35.18 -40.26
C VAL A 83 -5.87 -36.15 -40.03
N HIS A 84 -5.20 -36.10 -38.86
CA HIS A 84 -4.95 -37.26 -37.99
C HIS A 84 -4.49 -36.81 -36.59
N GLY A 85 -4.97 -37.52 -35.57
CA GLY A 85 -5.17 -36.99 -34.22
C GLY A 85 -3.94 -36.87 -33.32
N SER A 86 -4.08 -35.97 -32.34
CA SER A 86 -3.43 -36.05 -31.05
C SER A 86 -4.29 -35.27 -30.05
N THR A 87 -5.12 -35.98 -29.30
CA THR A 87 -5.65 -35.48 -28.03
C THR A 87 -4.52 -35.58 -27.02
N ASP A 88 -3.92 -34.47 -26.62
CA ASP A 88 -3.40 -34.40 -25.27
C ASP A 88 -3.45 -32.97 -24.69
N MET A 89 -3.67 -32.97 -23.38
CA MET A 89 -4.22 -31.92 -22.53
C MET A 89 -3.56 -30.54 -22.64
N GLY A 90 -4.40 -29.50 -22.54
CA GLY A 90 -3.99 -28.10 -22.45
C GLY A 90 -3.20 -27.75 -21.17
N PRO A 91 -2.74 -26.49 -21.04
CA PRO A 91 -1.87 -26.05 -19.97
C PRO A 91 -2.67 -25.81 -18.69
N THR A 92 -3.03 -26.88 -17.96
CA THR A 92 -3.77 -26.75 -16.69
C THR A 92 -2.84 -26.72 -15.47
N SER A 93 -1.58 -27.15 -15.60
CA SER A 93 -0.64 -27.26 -14.47
C SER A 93 -0.02 -25.93 -14.02
N GLN A 94 0.03 -24.89 -14.87
CA GLN A 94 0.63 -23.60 -14.52
C GLN A 94 -0.26 -22.74 -13.61
N ASN A 95 -1.59 -22.81 -13.79
CA ASN A 95 -2.55 -21.98 -13.04
C ASN A 95 -2.69 -22.43 -11.57
N TYR A 96 -2.69 -23.74 -11.30
CA TYR A 96 -2.74 -24.25 -9.92
C TYR A 96 -1.49 -23.88 -9.12
N GLN A 97 -0.32 -23.88 -9.76
CA GLN A 97 0.94 -23.53 -9.11
C GLN A 97 1.03 -22.02 -8.81
N GLY A 98 0.57 -21.17 -9.73
CA GLY A 98 0.52 -19.72 -9.53
C GLY A 98 -0.38 -19.34 -8.34
N ASN A 99 -1.57 -19.94 -8.25
CA ASN A 99 -2.49 -19.66 -7.15
C ASN A 99 -1.91 -20.06 -5.77
N ALA A 100 -1.29 -21.25 -5.67
CA ALA A 100 -0.68 -21.71 -4.43
C ALA A 100 0.47 -20.81 -3.94
N GLN A 101 1.20 -20.15 -4.85
CA GLN A 101 2.27 -19.23 -4.51
C GLN A 101 1.74 -17.93 -3.88
N TRP A 102 0.64 -17.39 -4.43
CA TRP A 102 -0.03 -16.22 -3.88
C TRP A 102 -0.61 -16.51 -2.48
N GLU A 103 -1.29 -17.64 -2.30
CA GLU A 103 -1.84 -18.07 -1.01
C GLU A 103 -0.74 -18.23 0.06
N THR A 104 0.39 -18.85 -0.34
CA THR A 104 1.55 -19.00 0.54
C THR A 104 2.12 -17.64 0.92
N LEU A 105 2.28 -16.73 -0.04
CA LEU A 105 2.79 -15.37 0.19
C LEU A 105 1.89 -14.59 1.14
N GLU A 106 0.57 -14.63 0.95
CA GLU A 106 -0.42 -13.97 1.81
C GLU A 106 -0.32 -14.48 3.26
N LEU A 107 -0.36 -15.79 3.46
CA LEU A 107 -0.31 -16.42 4.80
C LEU A 107 0.95 -16.05 5.56
N TYR A 108 2.11 -16.06 4.89
CA TYR A 108 3.36 -15.68 5.52
C TYR A 108 3.43 -14.16 5.78
N LEU A 109 2.95 -13.33 4.85
CA LEU A 109 2.99 -11.89 5.02
C LEU A 109 2.10 -11.45 6.19
N GLU A 110 0.91 -12.03 6.34
CA GLU A 110 0.05 -11.78 7.50
C GLU A 110 0.70 -12.14 8.83
N LYS A 111 1.45 -13.24 8.87
CA LYS A 111 2.17 -13.69 10.06
C LYS A 111 3.34 -12.76 10.43
N TYR A 112 4.06 -12.25 9.43
CA TYR A 112 5.32 -11.52 9.64
C TYR A 112 5.20 -9.99 9.61
N ARG A 113 4.11 -9.43 9.08
CA ARG A 113 3.88 -7.96 9.01
C ARG A 113 3.85 -7.26 10.37
N THR A 114 3.49 -7.98 11.43
CA THR A 114 3.46 -7.43 12.81
C THR A 114 4.86 -7.13 13.33
N PHE A 115 5.88 -7.83 12.82
CA PHE A 115 7.28 -7.62 13.19
C PHE A 115 7.95 -6.58 12.31
N GLN A 116 7.51 -6.43 11.05
CA GLN A 116 8.10 -5.50 10.09
C GLN A 116 7.02 -4.81 9.26
N SER A 117 6.86 -3.51 9.50
CA SER A 117 5.93 -2.65 8.77
C SER A 117 6.33 -2.38 7.32
N GLY A 118 7.54 -2.75 6.88
CA GLY A 118 8.05 -2.55 5.51
C GLY A 118 7.87 -3.73 4.57
N LEU A 119 7.45 -4.90 5.07
CA LEU A 119 7.32 -6.09 4.22
C LEU A 119 6.28 -5.94 3.10
N PRO A 120 5.06 -5.40 3.35
CA PRO A 120 4.11 -5.18 2.26
C PRO A 120 4.66 -4.26 1.16
N ALA A 121 5.37 -3.18 1.54
CA ALA A 121 6.08 -2.31 0.60
C ALA A 121 7.11 -3.07 -0.23
N THR A 122 7.95 -3.89 0.40
CA THR A 122 8.98 -4.70 -0.28
C THR A 122 8.38 -5.71 -1.26
N VAL A 123 7.29 -6.38 -0.87
CA VAL A 123 6.57 -7.33 -1.72
C VAL A 123 5.96 -6.62 -2.93
N ALA A 124 5.21 -5.53 -2.70
CA ALA A 124 4.60 -4.75 -3.78
C ALA A 124 5.65 -4.19 -4.74
N GLU A 125 6.74 -3.63 -4.22
CA GLU A 125 7.86 -3.14 -5.02
C GLU A 125 8.49 -4.25 -5.85
N THR A 126 8.73 -5.44 -5.27
CA THR A 126 9.32 -6.57 -5.99
C THR A 126 8.42 -7.05 -7.12
N LEU A 127 7.10 -7.14 -6.88
CA LEU A 127 6.13 -7.52 -7.91
C LEU A 127 6.13 -6.51 -9.06
N LEU A 128 5.96 -5.22 -8.76
CA LEU A 128 5.90 -4.16 -9.78
C LEU A 128 7.22 -3.98 -10.54
N ARG A 129 8.36 -4.19 -9.88
CA ARG A 129 9.68 -4.18 -10.54
C ARG A 129 9.87 -5.34 -11.51
N THR A 130 9.26 -6.49 -11.21
CA THR A 130 9.37 -7.69 -12.04
C THR A 130 8.40 -7.62 -13.22
N ASP A 131 7.19 -7.14 -12.97
CA ASP A 131 6.17 -6.91 -13.98
C ASP A 131 5.33 -5.66 -13.62
N PRO A 132 5.56 -4.52 -14.29
CA PRO A 132 4.80 -3.29 -14.01
C PRO A 132 3.30 -3.39 -14.34
N GLN A 133 2.89 -4.37 -15.14
CA GLN A 133 1.49 -4.60 -15.50
C GLN A 133 0.78 -5.59 -14.56
N ILE A 134 1.49 -6.16 -13.58
CA ILE A 134 0.89 -7.09 -12.64
C ILE A 134 -0.17 -6.38 -11.78
N GLU A 135 -1.34 -6.99 -11.70
CA GLU A 135 -2.38 -6.51 -10.79
C GLU A 135 -2.01 -6.93 -9.36
N LEU A 136 -1.78 -5.94 -8.50
CA LEU A 136 -1.54 -6.22 -7.09
C LEU A 136 -2.80 -6.84 -6.45
N PRO A 137 -2.66 -7.96 -5.72
CA PRO A 137 -3.80 -8.57 -5.03
C PRO A 137 -4.47 -7.62 -4.03
N LEU A 138 -5.79 -7.72 -3.91
CA LEU A 138 -6.59 -6.86 -3.04
C LEU A 138 -6.16 -6.97 -1.57
N TRP A 139 -5.79 -8.16 -1.10
CA TRP A 139 -5.30 -8.35 0.27
C TRP A 139 -4.04 -7.52 0.53
N LEU A 140 -3.13 -7.43 -0.45
CA LEU A 140 -1.89 -6.66 -0.33
C LEU A 140 -2.19 -5.17 -0.29
N VAL A 141 -3.06 -4.70 -1.21
CA VAL A 141 -3.53 -3.30 -1.25
C VAL A 141 -4.22 -2.91 0.06
N HIS A 142 -5.05 -3.79 0.62
CA HIS A 142 -5.69 -3.56 1.90
C HIS A 142 -4.68 -3.38 3.03
N MET A 143 -3.56 -4.10 3.04
CA MET A 143 -2.53 -3.91 4.08
C MET A 143 -1.97 -2.47 4.12
N PHE A 144 -1.89 -1.77 2.98
CA PHE A 144 -1.48 -0.35 2.95
C PHE A 144 -2.60 0.58 3.41
N LYS A 145 -3.86 0.26 3.11
CA LYS A 145 -5.03 1.08 3.42
C LYS A 145 -5.50 0.93 4.87
N GLU A 146 -5.21 -0.21 5.48
CA GLU A 146 -5.57 -0.60 6.85
C GLU A 146 -4.95 0.30 7.93
N SER A 147 -3.93 1.10 7.59
CA SER A 147 -3.26 2.03 8.51
C SER A 147 -4.20 3.04 9.19
N ARG A 148 -5.46 3.15 8.75
CA ARG A 148 -6.48 4.06 9.28
C ARG A 148 -7.14 3.56 10.58
N ARG A 149 -7.12 2.25 10.87
CA ARG A 149 -7.87 1.67 12.00
C ARG A 149 -7.09 1.60 13.33
N ASP A 150 -5.75 1.62 13.29
CA ASP A 150 -4.93 1.66 14.50
C ASP A 150 -4.56 3.09 14.91
N ARG A 151 -5.47 3.75 15.64
CA ARG A 151 -5.20 5.05 16.32
C ARG A 151 -4.14 4.95 17.45
N THR A 152 -3.44 3.82 17.58
CA THR A 152 -2.66 3.47 18.77
C THR A 152 -1.15 3.52 18.57
N TRP A 153 -0.63 3.68 17.34
CA TRP A 153 0.80 3.59 17.08
C TRP A 153 1.48 4.95 16.88
N GLY A 154 2.14 5.44 17.93
CA GLY A 154 2.80 6.74 17.95
C GLY A 154 4.09 6.83 17.13
N MET A 155 4.36 8.03 16.59
CA MET A 155 5.63 8.64 16.12
C MET A 155 6.60 7.86 15.19
N ALA A 156 6.53 6.54 15.06
CA ALA A 156 7.21 5.77 14.04
C ALA A 156 6.16 5.44 12.96
N GLY A 157 6.20 6.18 11.86
CA GLY A 157 5.29 5.95 10.74
C GLY A 157 5.37 4.49 10.27
N GLN A 158 4.22 3.87 10.03
CA GLN A 158 4.13 2.63 9.28
C GLN A 158 4.80 2.85 7.92
N VAL A 159 5.79 2.03 7.57
CA VAL A 159 6.48 2.11 6.27
C VAL A 159 5.52 1.68 5.16
N SER A 160 4.64 0.72 5.40
CA SER A 160 3.55 0.38 4.48
C SER A 160 2.31 1.22 4.81
N ASN A 161 2.20 2.36 4.15
CA ASN A 161 1.09 3.29 4.30
C ASN A 161 0.54 3.71 2.92
N PRO A 162 -0.60 4.43 2.85
CA PRO A 162 -1.18 4.84 1.57
C PRO A 162 -0.24 5.70 0.72
N ALA A 163 0.63 6.52 1.35
CA ALA A 163 1.66 7.29 0.64
C ALA A 163 2.66 6.40 -0.09
N SER A 164 3.09 5.32 0.56
CA SER A 164 4.08 4.40 0.00
C SER A 164 3.48 3.61 -1.16
N LEU A 165 2.21 3.19 -1.05
CA LEU A 165 1.50 2.56 -2.15
C LEU A 165 1.29 3.54 -3.33
N PHE A 166 0.90 4.78 -3.05
CA PHE A 166 0.76 5.82 -4.07
C PHE A 166 2.09 6.06 -4.79
N GLN A 167 3.18 6.19 -4.02
CA GLN A 167 4.51 6.37 -4.58
C GLN A 167 4.93 5.19 -5.47
N LEU A 168 4.71 3.95 -5.03
CA LEU A 168 4.97 2.75 -5.84
C LEU A 168 4.20 2.79 -7.16
N TYR A 169 2.90 3.14 -7.13
CA TYR A 169 2.14 3.25 -8.37
C TYR A 169 2.66 4.31 -9.33
N VAL A 170 3.09 5.47 -8.82
CA VAL A 170 3.68 6.52 -9.66
C VAL A 170 5.06 6.09 -10.20
N ASP A 171 5.90 5.46 -9.37
CA ASP A 171 7.25 5.03 -9.74
C ASP A 171 7.24 3.94 -10.82
N TYR A 172 6.28 3.01 -10.76
CA TYR A 172 6.16 1.91 -11.72
C TYR A 172 5.16 2.17 -12.87
N GLY A 173 4.67 3.39 -13.03
CA GLY A 173 3.84 3.78 -14.17
C GLY A 173 2.37 3.33 -14.12
N ARG A 174 1.88 2.93 -12.95
CA ARG A 174 0.48 2.54 -12.68
C ARG A 174 -0.39 3.76 -12.39
N PHE A 175 -0.48 4.65 -13.38
CA PHE A 175 -1.10 5.98 -13.20
C PHE A 175 -2.61 5.92 -12.95
N THR A 176 -3.30 4.91 -13.51
CA THR A 176 -4.74 4.72 -13.30
C THR A 176 -5.02 4.45 -11.82
N GLU A 177 -4.23 3.58 -11.22
CA GLU A 177 -4.38 3.12 -9.84
C GLU A 177 -3.87 4.15 -8.85
N ALA A 178 -2.80 4.88 -9.18
CA ALA A 178 -2.37 6.06 -8.44
C ALA A 178 -3.51 7.11 -8.38
N THR A 179 -4.12 7.41 -9.53
CA THR A 179 -5.22 8.38 -9.60
C THR A 179 -6.43 7.89 -8.81
N ASN A 180 -6.86 6.65 -8.99
CA ASN A 180 -7.99 6.06 -8.27
C ASN A 180 -7.77 6.04 -6.76
N LEU A 181 -6.56 5.74 -6.29
CA LEU A 181 -6.22 5.79 -4.88
C LEU A 181 -6.39 7.21 -4.32
N LEU A 182 -5.88 8.22 -5.04
CA LEU A 182 -6.07 9.62 -4.62
C LEU A 182 -7.56 10.00 -4.58
N LEU A 183 -8.33 9.64 -5.62
CA LEU A 183 -9.76 9.89 -5.69
C LEU A 183 -10.49 9.29 -4.48
N GLU A 184 -10.28 8.00 -4.23
CA GLU A 184 -10.91 7.28 -3.11
C GLU A 184 -10.63 7.96 -1.77
N TYR A 185 -9.38 8.38 -1.54
CA TYR A 185 -9.04 9.08 -0.32
C TYR A 185 -9.67 10.48 -0.28
N THR A 186 -9.64 11.26 -1.36
CA THR A 186 -10.29 12.59 -1.39
C THR A 186 -11.81 12.53 -1.16
N GLU A 187 -12.49 11.51 -1.69
CA GLU A 187 -13.92 11.28 -1.45
C GLU A 187 -14.17 10.84 -0.01
N SER A 188 -13.34 9.92 0.51
CA SER A 188 -13.37 9.52 1.92
C SER A 188 -13.07 10.71 2.84
N PHE A 189 -12.30 11.71 2.40
CA PHE A 189 -12.06 12.95 3.13
C PHE A 189 -13.30 13.85 3.15
N ALA A 190 -14.04 13.93 2.04
CA ALA A 190 -15.25 14.72 1.92
C ALA A 190 -16.41 14.17 2.78
N SER A 191 -16.44 12.86 3.04
CA SER A 191 -17.52 12.21 3.80
C SER A 191 -17.38 12.27 5.33
N VAL A 192 -16.27 12.78 5.87
CA VAL A 192 -16.03 12.83 7.34
C VAL A 192 -16.70 14.07 7.96
N ARG A 193 -17.35 13.88 9.11
CA ARG A 193 -18.05 14.96 9.84
C ARG A 193 -17.11 16.11 10.25
N PRO A 194 -17.60 17.36 10.31
CA PRO A 194 -16.85 18.56 10.72
C PRO A 194 -16.31 18.56 12.16
N SER A 195 -16.62 17.55 12.99
CA SER A 195 -16.08 17.43 14.34
C SER A 195 -14.66 16.84 14.40
N ASP A 196 -14.16 16.24 13.31
CA ASP A 196 -12.86 15.55 13.25
C ASP A 196 -11.80 16.29 12.39
N LEU A 197 -11.94 17.60 12.20
CA LEU A 197 -11.17 18.39 11.21
C LEU A 197 -9.68 18.57 11.50
N ILE A 198 -9.29 18.59 12.77
CA ILE A 198 -7.88 18.68 13.18
C ILE A 198 -7.14 17.40 12.78
N ASN A 199 -7.83 16.26 12.81
CA ASN A 199 -7.33 14.99 12.28
C ASN A 199 -7.40 14.92 10.75
N ARG A 200 -7.96 15.91 10.03
CA ARG A 200 -8.17 15.89 8.57
C ARG A 200 -7.05 16.56 7.77
N LYS A 201 -6.48 17.66 8.27
CA LYS A 201 -5.46 18.46 7.55
C LYS A 201 -4.07 17.80 7.49
N LYS A 202 -3.64 17.15 8.58
CA LYS A 202 -2.36 16.42 8.61
C LYS A 202 -2.32 15.16 7.72
N PRO A 203 -3.37 14.31 7.63
CA PRO A 203 -3.26 13.07 6.87
C PRO A 203 -3.28 13.23 5.35
N PHE A 204 -3.95 14.23 4.76
CA PHE A 204 -3.93 14.36 3.30
C PHE A 204 -2.52 14.68 2.79
N ALA A 205 -1.89 15.74 3.30
CA ALA A 205 -0.54 16.12 2.89
C ALA A 205 0.53 15.08 3.32
N ALA A 206 0.28 14.32 4.39
CA ALA A 206 1.16 13.23 4.81
C ALA A 206 1.01 11.98 3.93
N TRP A 207 -0.18 11.72 3.38
CA TRP A 207 -0.45 10.54 2.54
C TRP A 207 -0.28 10.80 1.05
N PHE A 208 -0.43 12.05 0.62
CA PHE A 208 -0.27 12.46 -0.77
C PHE A 208 0.56 13.75 -0.82
N PRO A 209 1.90 13.64 -0.75
CA PRO A 209 2.77 14.80 -0.92
C PRO A 209 2.52 15.47 -2.26
N TYR A 210 2.36 16.80 -2.27
CA TYR A 210 2.10 17.56 -3.49
C TYR A 210 3.17 17.37 -4.56
N THR A 211 4.42 17.13 -4.15
CA THR A 211 5.53 16.81 -5.07
C THR A 211 5.30 15.52 -5.85
N THR A 212 4.75 14.48 -5.22
CA THR A 212 4.44 13.20 -5.87
C THR A 212 3.23 13.34 -6.79
N ILE A 213 2.25 14.16 -6.40
CA ILE A 213 1.08 14.49 -7.23
C ILE A 213 1.50 15.27 -8.48
N GLU A 214 2.37 16.26 -8.33
CA GLU A 214 2.94 17.04 -9.43
C GLU A 214 3.72 16.14 -10.39
N ARG A 215 4.56 15.24 -9.86
CA ARG A 215 5.27 14.26 -10.69
C ARG A 215 4.32 13.38 -11.50
N LEU A 216 3.25 12.87 -10.88
CA LEU A 216 2.19 12.13 -11.58
C LEU A 216 1.57 12.98 -12.70
N TRP A 217 1.28 14.25 -12.43
CA TRP A 217 0.72 15.17 -13.41
C TRP A 217 1.64 15.38 -14.62
N CYS A 218 2.93 15.63 -14.37
CA CYS A 218 3.94 15.80 -15.41
C CYS A 218 4.11 14.53 -16.26
N GLN A 219 4.17 13.35 -15.63
CA GLN A 219 4.29 12.08 -16.36
C GLN A 219 3.08 11.81 -17.26
N LEU A 220 1.86 12.11 -16.79
CA LEU A 220 0.65 12.01 -17.60
C LEU A 220 0.68 12.97 -18.81
N GLU A 221 1.24 14.17 -18.63
CA GLU A 221 1.40 15.15 -19.70
C GLU A 221 2.40 14.71 -20.75
N GLU A 222 3.57 14.22 -20.32
CA GLU A 222 4.61 13.69 -21.21
C GLU A 222 4.07 12.53 -22.05
N LEU A 223 3.38 11.57 -21.43
CA LEU A 223 2.80 10.43 -22.15
C LEU A 223 1.70 10.82 -23.13
N SER A 224 0.88 11.80 -22.76
CA SER A 224 -0.12 12.40 -23.65
C SER A 224 0.55 13.08 -24.86
N ASN A 225 1.67 13.78 -24.65
CA ASN A 225 2.40 14.46 -25.73
C ASN A 225 3.11 13.47 -26.66
N LEU A 226 3.51 12.30 -26.15
CA LEU A 226 4.08 11.21 -26.94
C LEU A 226 3.03 10.45 -27.78
N GLY A 227 1.75 10.81 -27.71
CA GLY A 227 0.69 10.20 -28.51
C GLY A 227 0.18 8.85 -28.00
N HIS A 228 0.67 8.38 -26.85
CA HIS A 228 0.18 7.15 -26.22
C HIS A 228 -1.15 7.42 -25.51
N MET A 229 -2.19 6.63 -25.81
CA MET A 229 -3.46 6.61 -25.08
C MET A 229 -3.95 8.01 -24.62
N VAL A 230 -3.88 8.99 -25.53
CA VAL A 230 -4.01 10.43 -25.20
C VAL A 230 -5.31 10.73 -24.46
N ASP A 231 -6.42 10.12 -24.89
CA ASP A 231 -7.73 10.32 -24.27
C ASP A 231 -7.79 9.75 -22.84
N HIS A 232 -7.11 8.62 -22.59
CA HIS A 232 -7.03 8.02 -21.26
C HIS A 232 -6.25 8.90 -20.29
N TYR A 233 -5.06 9.35 -20.67
CA TYR A 233 -4.25 10.22 -19.82
C TYR A 233 -4.89 11.60 -19.62
N ARG A 234 -5.55 12.15 -20.64
CA ARG A 234 -6.34 13.39 -20.49
C ARG A 234 -7.48 13.20 -19.49
N LYS A 235 -8.19 12.07 -19.55
CA LYS A 235 -9.24 11.73 -18.58
C LYS A 235 -8.66 11.64 -17.16
N LEU A 236 -7.55 10.94 -16.95
CA LEU A 236 -6.89 10.85 -15.64
C LEU A 236 -6.48 12.24 -15.11
N LYS A 237 -5.88 13.09 -15.95
CA LYS A 237 -5.57 14.49 -15.57
C LYS A 237 -6.83 15.26 -15.15
N SER A 238 -7.92 15.14 -15.90
CA SER A 238 -9.17 15.83 -15.55
C SER A 238 -9.74 15.39 -14.20
N LEU A 239 -9.68 14.09 -13.90
CA LEU A 239 -10.12 13.53 -12.62
C LEU A 239 -9.23 14.01 -11.47
N LEU A 240 -7.91 13.96 -11.65
CA LEU A 240 -6.94 14.41 -10.66
C LEU A 240 -7.13 15.90 -10.33
N HIS A 241 -7.26 16.74 -11.35
CA HIS A 241 -7.50 18.17 -11.19
C HIS A 241 -8.84 18.44 -10.48
N GLY A 242 -9.91 17.78 -10.89
CA GLY A 242 -11.23 17.92 -10.27
C GLY A 242 -11.22 17.57 -8.78
N ALA A 243 -10.60 16.45 -8.43
CA ALA A 243 -10.49 16.01 -7.04
C ALA A 243 -9.67 16.95 -6.17
N LEU A 244 -8.52 17.44 -6.68
CA LEU A 244 -7.69 18.41 -5.97
C LEU A 244 -8.40 19.74 -5.77
N GLN A 245 -9.10 20.24 -6.80
CA GLN A 245 -9.88 21.47 -6.68
C GLN A 245 -11.00 21.33 -5.64
N ASN A 246 -11.71 20.19 -5.63
CA ASN A 246 -12.75 19.92 -4.65
C ASN A 246 -12.16 19.82 -3.24
N HIS A 247 -11.03 19.14 -3.08
CA HIS A 247 -10.32 19.07 -1.81
C HIS A 247 -9.91 20.47 -1.30
N LEU A 248 -9.32 21.31 -2.15
CA LEU A 248 -8.91 22.66 -1.79
C LEU A 248 -10.10 23.56 -1.41
N LYS A 249 -11.22 23.47 -2.15
CA LYS A 249 -12.47 24.16 -1.81
C LYS A 249 -12.97 23.74 -0.44
N GLN A 250 -12.99 22.43 -0.16
CA GLN A 250 -13.40 21.90 1.13
C GLN A 250 -12.46 22.37 2.25
N VAL A 251 -11.14 22.30 2.06
CA VAL A 251 -10.17 22.79 3.05
C VAL A 251 -10.34 24.29 3.35
N LYS A 252 -10.71 25.09 2.34
CA LYS A 252 -11.00 26.52 2.52
C LYS A 252 -12.24 26.74 3.38
N VAL A 253 -13.37 26.11 3.04
CA VAL A 253 -14.64 26.21 3.81
C VAL A 253 -14.41 25.83 5.27
N ASP A 254 -13.76 24.70 5.51
CA ASP A 254 -13.46 24.25 6.86
C ASP A 254 -12.50 25.16 7.64
N SER A 255 -11.65 25.91 6.94
CA SER A 255 -10.79 26.91 7.58
C SER A 255 -11.58 28.13 8.00
N GLU A 256 -12.56 28.55 7.20
CA GLU A 256 -13.46 29.66 7.51
C GLU A 256 -14.37 29.29 8.70
N ASP A 257 -14.96 28.10 8.70
CA ASP A 257 -15.78 27.58 9.82
C ASP A 257 -14.99 27.54 11.13
N ALA A 258 -13.73 27.08 11.09
CA ALA A 258 -12.87 27.04 12.27
C ALA A 258 -12.55 28.44 12.82
N LEU A 259 -12.37 29.44 11.94
CA LEU A 259 -12.16 30.82 12.35
C LEU A 259 -13.42 31.43 12.95
N SER A 260 -14.60 31.17 12.36
CA SER A 260 -15.88 31.61 12.90
C SER A 260 -16.18 30.99 14.27
N ALA A 261 -15.89 29.70 14.44
CA ALA A 261 -16.08 29.00 15.72
C ALA A 261 -15.13 29.50 16.83
N ALA A 262 -13.93 29.96 16.48
CA ALA A 262 -12.97 30.52 17.44
C ALA A 262 -13.25 31.98 17.81
N ALA A 263 -14.08 32.67 17.02
CA ALA A 263 -14.47 34.07 17.26
C ALA A 263 -15.75 34.20 18.12
N CYS A 264 -16.43 33.09 18.41
CA CYS A 264 -17.56 33.00 19.37
C CYS A 264 -17.06 32.60 20.76
#